data_AF-A0A349YL37-F1
#
_entry.id   AF-A0A349YL37-F1
#
_cell.length_a   1.000
_cell.length_b   1.000
_cell.length_c   1.000
_cell.angle_alpha   90.00
_cell.angle_beta   90.00
_cell.angle_gamma   90.00
#
_symmetry.space_group_name_H-M   'P 1'
#
loop_
_entity.id
_entity.type
_entity.pdbx_description
1 polymer ?
#
loop_
_entity_poly.entity_id
_entity_poly.type
_entity_poly.pdbx_seq_one_letter_code
_entity_poly.pdbx_strand_id
1 'polypeptide(L)'
;MQIDHFIPQRRWNTERSNDINNLMPSCRSCNHYKRAHSLETFRRYIFEIPKKLKENYIYKIGLIYGNVIENEHPIKFYYEECEKKKHHDFSRVKKDC
;
A
#
# COMPACT_ATOMS: atom_id res chain seq x y z
N MET A 1 -6.14 7.55 -11.33
CA MET A 1 -6.34 7.14 -9.92
C MET A 1 -7.78 6.70 -9.73
N GLN A 2 -8.06 5.86 -8.74
CA GLN A 2 -9.39 5.42 -8.33
C GLN A 2 -9.59 5.66 -6.83
N ILE A 3 -10.85 5.69 -6.41
CA ILE A 3 -11.22 5.70 -5.00
C ILE A 3 -11.26 4.24 -4.53
N ASP A 4 -10.53 3.94 -3.46
CA ASP A 4 -10.58 2.65 -2.74
C ASP A 4 -11.20 2.85 -1.37
N HIS A 5 -11.85 1.82 -0.85
CA HIS A 5 -12.41 1.81 0.51
C HIS A 5 -11.41 1.19 1.48
N PHE A 6 -10.99 1.95 2.50
CA PHE A 6 -10.06 1.49 3.55
C PHE A 6 -10.58 0.21 4.21
N ILE A 7 -11.85 0.20 4.60
CA ILE A 7 -12.63 -0.96 5.00
C ILE A 7 -13.42 -1.44 3.77
N PRO A 8 -13.14 -2.65 3.24
CA PRO A 8 -13.82 -3.16 2.06
C PRO A 8 -15.31 -3.42 2.29
N GLN A 9 -16.16 -2.96 1.36
CA GLN A 9 -17.62 -3.11 1.45
C GLN A 9 -18.06 -4.58 1.52
N ARG A 10 -17.41 -5.46 0.74
CA ARG A 10 -17.79 -6.89 0.65
C ARG A 10 -17.55 -7.68 1.95
N ARG A 11 -16.63 -7.22 2.82
CA ARG A 11 -16.33 -7.90 4.09
C ARG A 11 -17.20 -7.40 5.24
N TRP A 12 -17.81 -6.23 5.12
CA TRP A 12 -18.50 -5.59 6.22
C TRP A 12 -19.73 -4.86 5.69
N ASN A 13 -20.90 -5.40 6.01
CA ASN A 13 -22.20 -4.86 5.58
C ASN A 13 -22.61 -3.69 6.47
N THR A 14 -21.80 -2.63 6.51
CA THR A 14 -22.19 -1.40 7.20
C THR A 14 -22.70 -0.35 6.25
N GLU A 15 -23.79 0.26 6.68
CA GLU A 15 -24.39 1.49 6.15
C GLU A 15 -23.36 2.63 6.00
N ARG A 16 -22.21 2.55 6.68
CA ARG A 16 -21.11 3.53 6.66
C ARG A 16 -19.97 3.21 5.69
N SER A 17 -20.12 2.23 4.81
CA SER A 17 -19.02 1.83 3.92
C SER A 17 -18.59 2.94 2.93
N ASN A 18 -19.49 3.86 2.59
CA ASN A 18 -19.22 5.01 1.69
C ASN A 18 -18.91 6.32 2.44
N ASP A 19 -18.65 6.27 3.74
CA ASP A 19 -18.25 7.44 4.51
C ASP A 19 -16.93 8.01 3.95
N ILE A 20 -16.81 9.34 3.86
CA ILE A 20 -15.62 10.00 3.31
C ILE A 20 -14.33 9.63 4.06
N ASN A 21 -14.42 9.35 5.36
CA ASN A 21 -13.29 8.91 6.18
C ASN A 21 -12.82 7.48 5.83
N ASN A 22 -13.65 6.71 5.11
CA ASN A 22 -13.31 5.38 4.61
C ASN A 22 -12.77 5.40 3.16
N LEU A 23 -12.72 6.56 2.49
CA LEU A 23 -12.28 6.67 1.10
C LEU A 23 -10.80 7.05 1.04
N MET A 24 -10.05 6.37 0.17
CA MET A 24 -8.62 6.61 -0.05
C MET A 24 -8.28 6.70 -1.54
N PRO A 25 -7.34 7.57 -1.93
CA PRO A 25 -6.79 7.56 -3.27
C PRO A 25 -5.93 6.31 -3.48
N SER A 26 -6.17 5.60 -4.58
CA SER A 26 -5.39 4.42 -4.96
C SER A 26 -5.14 4.35 -6.46
N CYS A 27 -4.09 3.64 -6.87
CA CYS A 27 -3.88 3.30 -8.27
C CYS A 27 -4.80 2.13 -8.68
N ARG A 28 -5.16 2.01 -9.97
CA ARG A 28 -6.11 0.97 -10.44
C ARG A 28 -5.61 -0.45 -10.15
N SER A 29 -4.33 -0.70 -10.37
CA SER A 29 -3.70 -1.99 -10.06
C SER A 29 -3.63 -2.25 -8.54
N CYS A 30 -3.32 -1.22 -7.76
CA CYS A 30 -3.29 -1.27 -6.29
C CYS A 30 -4.67 -1.64 -5.73
N ASN A 31 -5.71 -0.96 -6.18
CA ASN A 31 -7.10 -1.21 -5.80
C ASN A 31 -7.50 -2.65 -6.17
N HIS A 32 -7.21 -3.05 -7.41
CA HIS A 32 -7.48 -4.40 -7.88
C HIS A 32 -6.70 -5.48 -7.11
N TYR A 33 -5.49 -5.19 -6.64
CA TYR A 33 -4.67 -6.15 -5.89
C TYR A 33 -5.09 -6.23 -4.42
N LYS A 34 -5.46 -5.10 -3.81
CA LYS A 34 -6.01 -5.03 -2.45
C LYS A 34 -7.35 -5.76 -2.33
N ARG A 35 -8.26 -5.58 -3.29
CA ARG A 35 -9.62 -6.18 -3.27
C ARG A 35 -10.31 -5.98 -1.91
N ALA A 36 -10.63 -7.09 -1.24
CA ALA A 36 -11.28 -7.14 0.05
C ALA A 36 -10.31 -7.45 1.21
N HIS A 37 -8.99 -7.32 1.00
CA HIS A 37 -8.01 -7.57 2.04
C HIS A 37 -7.84 -6.35 2.97
N SER A 38 -7.44 -6.63 4.21
CA SER A 38 -6.96 -5.57 5.12
C SER A 38 -5.66 -4.97 4.62
N LEU A 39 -5.33 -3.75 5.05
CA LEU A 39 -4.07 -3.11 4.67
C LEU A 39 -2.84 -3.92 5.08
N GLU A 40 -2.87 -4.59 6.23
CA GLU A 40 -1.75 -5.40 6.68
C GLU A 40 -1.55 -6.64 5.80
N THR A 41 -2.64 -7.27 5.38
CA THR A 41 -2.59 -8.39 4.42
C THR A 41 -2.06 -7.90 3.07
N PHE A 42 -2.55 -6.74 2.61
CA PHE A 42 -2.10 -6.11 1.37
C PHE A 42 -0.61 -5.77 1.40
N ARG A 43 -0.13 -5.18 2.51
CA ARG A 43 1.29 -4.90 2.76
C ARG A 43 2.14 -6.15 2.64
N ARG A 44 1.76 -7.23 3.35
CA ARG A 44 2.45 -8.52 3.28
C ARG A 44 2.47 -9.07 1.85
N TYR A 45 1.35 -8.99 1.13
CA TYR A 45 1.28 -9.51 -0.23
C TYR A 45 2.22 -8.79 -1.19
N ILE A 46 2.35 -7.47 -1.08
CA ILE A 46 3.33 -6.69 -1.87
C ILE A 46 4.75 -7.10 -1.48
N PHE A 47 5.05 -7.19 -0.19
CA PHE A 47 6.37 -7.57 0.31
C PHE A 47 6.78 -8.98 -0.18
N GLU A 48 5.84 -9.90 -0.31
CA GLU A 48 6.09 -11.26 -0.78
C GLU A 48 6.20 -11.39 -2.31
N ILE A 49 5.97 -10.34 -3.09
CA ILE A 49 6.02 -10.41 -4.57
C ILE A 49 7.34 -10.99 -5.09
N PRO A 50 8.53 -10.53 -4.64
CA PRO A 50 9.80 -11.10 -5.11
C PRO A 50 9.88 -12.60 -4.83
N LYS A 51 9.47 -13.02 -3.63
CA LYS A 51 9.43 -14.44 -3.24
C LYS A 51 8.51 -15.26 -4.17
N LYS A 52 7.34 -14.74 -4.54
CA LYS A 52 6.40 -15.40 -5.47
C LYS A 52 6.95 -15.47 -6.89
N LEU A 53 7.72 -14.46 -7.32
CA LEU A 53 8.31 -14.41 -8.65
C LEU A 53 9.56 -15.28 -8.80
N LYS A 54 10.23 -15.67 -7.70
CA LYS A 54 11.44 -16.51 -7.73
C LYS A 54 11.27 -17.85 -8.42
N GLU A 55 10.06 -18.41 -8.50
CA GLU A 55 9.82 -19.66 -9.22
C GLU A 55 9.73 -19.45 -10.74
N ASN A 56 9.46 -18.23 -11.19
CA ASN A 56 9.31 -17.90 -12.61
C ASN A 56 10.66 -17.92 -13.34
N TYR A 57 10.74 -18.68 -14.44
CA TYR A 57 11.97 -18.83 -15.21
C TYR A 57 12.50 -17.49 -15.77
N ILE A 58 11.62 -16.61 -16.27
CA ILE A 58 12.01 -15.30 -16.82
C ILE A 58 12.61 -14.42 -15.72
N TYR A 59 12.02 -14.45 -14.52
CA TYR A 59 12.55 -13.73 -13.37
C TYR A 59 13.95 -14.21 -12.98
N LYS A 60 14.16 -15.53 -12.95
CA LYS A 60 15.50 -16.12 -12.69
C LYS A 60 16.54 -15.68 -13.72
N ILE A 61 16.22 -15.72 -15.02
CA ILE A 61 17.13 -15.24 -16.07
C ILE A 61 17.41 -13.75 -15.89
N GLY A 62 16.39 -12.94 -15.60
CA GLY A 62 16.55 -11.51 -15.32
C GLY A 62 17.51 -11.23 -14.17
N LEU A 63 17.47 -12.03 -13.11
CA LEU A 63 18.42 -11.95 -11.99
C LEU A 63 19.85 -12.34 -12.40
N ILE A 64 20.02 -13.44 -13.14
CA ILE A 64 21.34 -13.94 -13.57
C ILE A 64 22.07 -12.89 -14.43
N TYR A 65 21.35 -12.26 -15.35
CA TYR A 65 21.91 -11.24 -16.24
C TYR A 65 21.90 -9.82 -15.63
N GLY A 66 21.45 -9.66 -14.38
CA GLY A 66 21.42 -8.35 -13.71
C GLY A 66 20.38 -7.37 -14.25
N ASN A 67 19.46 -7.81 -15.11
CA ASN A 67 18.35 -6.99 -15.62
C ASN A 67 17.26 -6.76 -14.57
N VAL A 68 17.22 -7.60 -13.54
CA VAL A 68 16.34 -7.47 -12.38
C VAL A 68 17.20 -7.36 -11.13
N ILE A 69 16.92 -6.36 -10.29
CA ILE A 69 17.58 -6.15 -9.00
C ILE A 69 16.50 -6.24 -7.92
N GLU A 70 16.66 -7.17 -6.98
CA GLU A 70 15.75 -7.26 -5.83
C GLU A 70 16.01 -6.09 -4.89
N ASN A 71 14.95 -5.33 -4.59
CA ASN A 71 15.02 -4.22 -3.63
C ASN A 71 14.12 -4.55 -2.43
N GLU A 72 14.68 -5.22 -1.43
CA GLU A 72 13.96 -5.58 -0.21
C GLU A 72 13.85 -4.36 0.70
N HIS A 73 12.65 -3.81 0.82
CA HIS A 73 12.37 -2.69 1.70
C HIS A 73 11.00 -2.82 2.36
N PRO A 74 10.79 -2.19 3.54
CA PRO A 74 9.47 -2.11 4.12
C PRO A 74 8.52 -1.36 3.17
N ILE A 75 7.33 -1.91 2.98
CA ILE A 75 6.29 -1.29 2.15
C ILE A 75 5.60 -0.18 2.96
N LYS A 76 5.73 1.05 2.47
CA LYS A 76 5.12 2.26 3.04
C LYS A 76 4.00 2.74 2.13
N PHE A 77 2.86 3.09 2.70
CA PHE A 77 1.74 3.68 1.97
C PHE A 77 1.82 5.21 2.00
N TYR A 78 1.24 5.84 0.97
CA TYR A 78 1.27 7.30 0.81
C TYR A 78 0.66 8.06 2.01
N TYR A 79 -0.45 7.56 2.57
CA TYR A 79 -1.10 8.22 3.71
C TYR A 79 -0.21 8.22 4.97
N GLU A 80 0.63 7.20 5.16
CA GLU A 80 1.56 7.13 6.30
C GLU A 80 2.65 8.21 6.21
N GLU A 81 3.02 8.59 4.99
CA GLU A 81 3.94 9.70 4.78
C GLU A 81 3.26 11.05 5.02
N CYS A 82 2.00 11.20 4.60
CA CYS A 82 1.21 12.40 4.85
C CYS A 82 1.01 12.65 6.35
N GLU A 83 0.69 11.61 7.12
CA GLU A 83 0.54 11.72 8.58
C GLU A 83 1.86 12.11 9.26
N LYS A 84 3.00 11.57 8.80
CA LYS A 84 4.32 11.99 9.30
C LYS A 84 4.62 13.45 9.00
N LYS A 85 4.29 13.93 7.80
CA LYS A 85 4.45 15.34 7.41
C LYS A 85 3.57 16.27 8.25
N LYS A 86 2.31 15.91 8.49
CA LYS A 86 1.43 16.67 9.41
C LYS A 86 1.99 16.71 10.83
N HIS A 87 2.45 15.58 11.36
CA HIS A 87 3.09 15.54 12.69
C HIS A 87 4.38 16.38 12.75
N HIS A 88 5.18 16.38 11.69
CA HIS A 88 6.36 17.22 11.57
C HIS A 88 6.00 18.71 11.54
N ASP A 89 4.95 19.11 10.80
CA ASP A 89 4.47 20.50 10.79
C ASP A 89 3.85 20.91 12.13
N PHE A 90 3.03 20.06 12.75
CA PHE A 90 2.39 20.37 14.04
C PHE A 90 3.41 20.43 15.19
N SER A 91 4.48 19.63 15.13
CA SER A 91 5.60 19.72 16.08
C SER A 91 6.51 20.92 15.86
N ARG A 92 6.49 21.50 14.64
CA ARG A 92 7.11 22.80 14.34
C ARG A 92 6.27 23.94 14.91
N VAL A 93 4.96 23.93 14.67
CA VAL A 93 4.01 24.95 15.18
C VAL A 93 3.97 24.99 16.72
N LYS A 94 4.14 23.86 17.41
CA LYS A 94 4.20 23.80 18.89
C LYS A 94 5.54 24.25 19.51
N LYS A 95 6.59 24.48 18.72
CA LYS A 95 7.89 24.95 19.23
C LYS A 95 8.06 26.47 19.19
N ASP A 96 7.15 27.17 18.53
CA ASP A 96 7.22 28.62 18.32
C ASP A 96 6.20 29.40 19.21
N CYS A 97 5.76 28.82 20.33
CA CYS A 97 4.90 29.46 21.34
C CYS A 97 5.50 29.28 22.74
#